data_AF-A0A521NGJ4-F1
#
_entry.id   AF-A0A521NGJ4-F1
#
_cell.length_a   1.000
_cell.length_b   1.000
_cell.length_c   1.000
_cell.angle_alpha   90.00
_cell.angle_beta   90.00
_cell.angle_gamma   90.00
#
_symmetry.space_group_name_H-M   'P 1'
#
loop_
_entity.id
_entity.type
_entity.pdbx_description
1 polymer ?
#
loop_
_entity_poly.entity_id
_entity_poly.type
_entity_poly.pdbx_seq_one_letter_code
_entity_poly.pdbx_strand_id
1 'polypeptide(L)'
;MSISGGDTDGHSGAPPGPTEPMTAGHLFFLLHHLVRQRETALGRELAETGLTPGQWQVLATLRRLDKATMGEVAAFCATDRTTLTRTVDRLARDGLIRRERALQDRRQVHLSLTADGCAVFQIALVEVNRFNERVTGALDVGDVERMQPMIRRILVHVLDDPDWVEDLMAFRRLKDPRPRA
;
A
#
# COMPACT_ATOMS: atom_id res chain seq x y z
N MET A 1 30.03 -32.01 39.07
CA MET A 1 28.86 -31.60 38.27
C MET A 1 28.31 -30.33 38.88
N SER A 2 28.70 -29.18 38.34
CA SER A 2 28.12 -27.88 38.65
C SER A 2 27.98 -27.12 37.34
N ILE A 3 26.75 -26.70 37.10
CA ILE A 3 26.28 -25.91 35.96
C ILE A 3 26.56 -24.44 36.31
N SER A 4 27.07 -23.65 35.37
CA SER A 4 26.63 -22.25 35.09
C SER A 4 27.65 -21.52 34.21
N GLY A 5 27.16 -20.70 33.27
CA GLY A 5 27.96 -19.73 32.54
C GLY A 5 27.97 -19.91 31.02
N GLY A 6 26.80 -20.04 30.39
CA GLY A 6 26.67 -19.78 28.95
C GLY A 6 26.36 -18.31 28.76
N ASP A 7 27.38 -17.52 28.42
CA ASP A 7 27.24 -16.12 28.02
C ASP A 7 26.25 -16.02 26.86
N THR A 8 25.07 -15.48 27.14
CA THR A 8 24.17 -14.95 26.12
C THR A 8 24.73 -13.60 25.71
N ASP A 9 25.64 -13.60 24.74
CA ASP A 9 26.14 -12.36 24.16
C ASP A 9 24.99 -11.58 23.52
N GLY A 10 24.76 -10.42 24.13
CA GLY A 10 23.74 -9.46 23.74
C GLY A 10 24.00 -8.97 22.32
N HIS A 11 23.00 -9.18 21.45
CA HIS A 11 22.87 -8.39 20.25
C HIS A 11 22.56 -6.95 20.70
N SER A 12 23.63 -6.17 20.87
CA SER A 12 23.60 -4.73 21.11
C SER A 12 22.84 -4.06 19.96
N GLY A 13 21.59 -3.69 20.23
CA GLY A 13 20.66 -3.05 19.28
C GLY A 13 20.98 -1.58 19.04
N ALA A 14 22.21 -1.26 18.65
CA ALA A 14 22.52 0.03 18.07
C ALA A 14 22.06 0.02 16.60
N PRO A 15 21.31 1.03 16.12
CA PRO A 15 21.03 1.15 14.70
C PRO A 15 22.37 1.28 13.95
N PRO A 16 22.47 0.69 12.74
CA PRO A 16 23.70 0.67 11.96
C PRO A 16 24.10 2.10 11.62
N GLY A 17 25.40 2.38 11.64
CA GLY A 17 25.93 3.66 11.18
C GLY A 17 25.70 3.88 9.67
N PRO A 18 25.82 5.13 9.17
CA PRO A 18 25.50 5.50 7.77
C PRO A 18 26.37 4.83 6.69
N THR A 19 27.35 4.02 7.06
CA THR A 19 28.29 3.33 6.16
C THR A 19 28.28 1.80 6.32
N GLU A 20 27.46 1.24 7.20
CA GLU A 20 27.34 -0.21 7.31
C GLU A 20 26.51 -0.78 6.15
N PRO A 21 26.94 -1.90 5.53
CA PRO A 21 26.16 -2.54 4.48
C PRO A 21 24.78 -2.86 5.03
N MET A 22 23.74 -2.52 4.26
CA MET A 22 22.35 -2.76 4.60
C MET A 22 22.17 -4.25 4.97
N THR A 23 22.00 -4.53 6.27
CA THR A 23 21.76 -5.89 6.73
C THR A 23 20.29 -6.24 6.49
N ALA A 24 19.97 -7.53 6.36
CA ALA A 24 18.59 -7.98 6.25
C ALA A 24 17.72 -7.53 7.45
N GLY A 25 18.32 -7.38 8.64
CA GLY A 25 17.65 -6.91 9.84
C GLY A 25 17.20 -5.45 9.79
N HIS A 26 17.92 -4.60 9.06
CA HIS A 26 17.60 -3.16 8.95
C HIS A 26 16.69 -2.82 7.76
N LEU A 27 16.47 -3.77 6.84
CA LEU A 27 15.66 -3.56 5.65
C LEU A 27 14.22 -3.13 5.99
N PHE A 28 13.52 -3.88 6.85
CA PHE A 28 12.14 -3.54 7.21
C PHE A 28 12.03 -2.23 7.98
N PHE A 29 13.05 -1.88 8.78
CA PHE A 29 13.13 -0.59 9.44
C PHE A 29 13.22 0.56 8.42
N LEU A 30 14.08 0.44 7.41
CA LEU A 30 14.23 1.43 6.35
C LEU A 30 12.99 1.51 5.44
N LEU A 31 12.39 0.37 5.08
CA LEU A 31 11.15 0.33 4.31
C LEU A 31 10.00 1.00 5.06
N HIS A 32 9.87 0.74 6.37
CA HIS A 32 8.88 1.43 7.21
C HIS A 32 9.10 2.95 7.18
N HIS A 33 10.34 3.42 7.34
CA HIS A 33 10.65 4.85 7.27
C HIS A 33 10.36 5.44 5.90
N LEU A 34 10.74 4.76 4.82
CA LEU A 34 10.46 5.17 3.45
C LEU A 34 8.96 5.35 3.22
N VAL A 35 8.15 4.35 3.55
CA VAL A 35 6.69 4.43 3.40
C VAL A 35 6.12 5.56 4.26
N ARG A 36 6.51 5.68 5.53
CA ARG A 36 5.99 6.74 6.42
C ARG A 36 6.35 8.14 5.94
N GLN A 37 7.58 8.36 5.46
CA GLN A 37 8.02 9.65 4.93
C GLN A 37 7.32 9.97 3.62
N ARG A 38 7.18 8.97 2.73
CA ARG A 38 6.41 9.11 1.50
C ARG A 38 4.97 9.53 1.77
N GLU A 39 4.26 8.85 2.67
CA GLU A 39 2.86 9.17 3.01
C GLU A 39 2.74 10.58 3.59
N THR A 40 3.68 10.99 4.44
CA THR A 40 3.70 12.34 5.02
C THR A 40 3.91 13.41 3.96
N ALA A 41 4.86 13.20 3.04
CA ALA A 41 5.16 14.14 1.97
C ALA A 41 4.00 14.22 0.96
N LEU A 42 3.47 13.07 0.53
CA LEU A 42 2.33 13.01 -0.38
C LEU A 42 1.09 13.68 0.21
N GLY A 43 0.86 13.56 1.52
CA GLY A 43 -0.25 14.25 2.19
C GLY A 43 -0.19 15.77 2.06
N ARG A 44 1.01 16.36 1.94
CA ARG A 44 1.18 17.80 1.70
C ARG A 44 0.84 18.17 0.26
N GLU A 45 1.22 17.33 -0.69
CA GLU A 45 0.93 17.53 -2.12
C GLU A 45 -0.57 17.39 -2.42
N LEU A 46 -1.27 16.53 -1.69
CA LEU A 46 -2.72 16.32 -1.83
C LEU A 46 -3.58 17.33 -1.05
N ALA A 47 -2.98 18.25 -0.29
CA ALA A 47 -3.72 19.13 0.61
C ALA A 47 -4.79 19.95 -0.13
N GLU A 48 -4.45 20.47 -1.31
CA GLU A 48 -5.35 21.28 -2.14
C GLU A 48 -6.50 20.48 -2.76
N THR A 49 -6.36 19.15 -2.88
CA THR A 49 -7.44 18.29 -3.37
C THR A 49 -8.41 17.88 -2.26
N GLY A 50 -8.11 18.23 -1.00
CA GLY A 50 -8.87 17.81 0.17
C GLY A 50 -8.75 16.31 0.50
N LEU A 51 -7.85 15.58 -0.16
CA LEU A 51 -7.66 14.15 0.05
C LEU A 51 -6.52 13.87 1.02
N THR A 52 -6.68 12.82 1.82
CA THR A 52 -5.55 12.15 2.48
C THR A 52 -4.93 11.11 1.55
N PRO A 53 -3.67 10.69 1.79
CA PRO A 53 -3.05 9.61 1.03
C PRO A 53 -3.85 8.31 1.02
N GLY A 54 -4.45 7.93 2.16
CA GLY A 54 -5.31 6.74 2.24
C GLY A 54 -6.61 6.89 1.44
N GLN A 55 -7.20 8.10 1.40
CA GLN A 55 -8.33 8.37 0.51
C GLN A 55 -7.94 8.30 -0.96
N TRP A 56 -6.78 8.86 -1.32
CA TRP A 56 -6.21 8.74 -2.66
C TRP A 56 -6.04 7.28 -3.09
N GLN A 57 -5.48 6.42 -2.23
CA GLN A 57 -5.30 4.98 -2.53
C GLN A 57 -6.64 4.28 -2.83
N VAL A 58 -7.70 4.61 -2.07
CA VAL A 58 -9.05 4.08 -2.34
C VAL A 58 -9.54 4.55 -3.71
N LEU A 59 -9.44 5.84 -4.03
CA LEU A 59 -9.90 6.35 -5.33
C LEU A 59 -9.10 5.76 -6.49
N ALA A 60 -7.78 5.63 -6.35
CA ALA A 60 -6.90 5.00 -7.34
C ALA A 60 -7.25 3.53 -7.57
N THR A 61 -7.51 2.78 -6.49
CA THR A 61 -7.95 1.39 -6.57
C THR A 61 -9.28 1.27 -7.32
N LEU A 62 -10.26 2.11 -6.96
CA LEU A 62 -11.57 2.11 -7.63
C LEU A 62 -11.47 2.56 -9.08
N ARG A 63 -10.60 3.51 -9.41
CA ARG A 63 -10.35 3.92 -10.79
C ARG A 63 -9.80 2.76 -11.62
N ARG A 64 -8.89 1.99 -11.04
CA ARG A 64 -8.19 0.90 -11.72
C ARG A 64 -9.08 -0.34 -11.89
N LEU A 65 -9.91 -0.65 -10.90
CA LEU A 65 -10.79 -1.82 -10.91
C LEU A 65 -12.20 -1.54 -11.44
N ASP A 66 -12.52 -0.27 -11.71
CA ASP A 66 -13.84 0.29 -12.03
C ASP A 66 -14.88 0.16 -10.89
N LYS A 67 -15.00 -1.06 -10.34
CA LYS A 67 -15.89 -1.43 -9.24
C LYS A 67 -15.26 -2.51 -8.38
N ALA A 68 -15.21 -2.31 -7.07
CA ALA A 68 -14.54 -3.23 -6.14
C ALA A 68 -15.32 -3.41 -4.83
N THR A 69 -15.18 -4.57 -4.20
CA THR A 69 -15.69 -4.86 -2.86
C THR A 69 -14.80 -4.22 -1.79
N MET A 70 -15.30 -4.11 -0.56
CA MET A 70 -14.48 -3.69 0.59
C MET A 70 -13.23 -4.56 0.78
N GLY A 71 -13.32 -5.87 0.50
CA GLY A 71 -12.20 -6.79 0.62
C GLY A 71 -11.10 -6.51 -0.41
N GLU A 72 -11.49 -6.36 -1.67
CA GLU A 72 -10.55 -6.00 -2.75
C GLU A 72 -9.86 -4.66 -2.47
N VAL A 73 -10.61 -3.64 -2.04
CA VAL A 73 -10.01 -2.34 -1.71
C VAL A 73 -9.06 -2.44 -0.51
N ALA A 74 -9.42 -3.20 0.52
CA ALA A 74 -8.57 -3.41 1.69
C ALA A 74 -7.24 -4.08 1.31
N ALA A 75 -7.31 -5.08 0.44
CA ALA A 75 -6.15 -5.79 -0.08
C ALA A 75 -5.19 -4.86 -0.84
N PHE A 76 -5.70 -4.10 -1.81
CA PHE A 76 -4.87 -3.17 -2.59
C PHE A 76 -4.35 -1.97 -1.80
N CYS A 77 -5.09 -1.52 -0.78
CA CYS A 77 -4.64 -0.44 0.10
C CYS A 77 -3.75 -0.95 1.26
N ALA A 78 -3.47 -2.25 1.33
CA ALA A 78 -2.71 -2.89 2.42
C ALA A 78 -3.20 -2.46 3.82
N THR A 79 -4.52 -2.41 4.01
CA THR A 79 -5.16 -1.92 5.24
C THR A 79 -6.22 -2.89 5.75
N ASP A 80 -6.50 -2.84 7.04
CA ASP A 80 -7.58 -3.63 7.62
C ASP A 80 -8.97 -3.04 7.31
N ARG A 81 -9.99 -3.89 7.39
CA ARG A 81 -11.37 -3.50 7.05
C ARG A 81 -11.94 -2.41 7.97
N THR A 82 -11.52 -2.36 9.23
CA THR A 82 -12.02 -1.37 10.20
C THR A 82 -11.50 0.02 9.82
N THR A 83 -10.20 0.12 9.54
CA THR A 83 -9.58 1.35 9.05
C THR A 83 -10.17 1.78 7.71
N LEU A 84 -10.34 0.84 6.77
CA LEU A 84 -10.92 1.15 5.46
C LEU A 84 -12.35 1.67 5.56
N THR A 85 -13.17 1.10 6.45
CA THR A 85 -14.59 1.50 6.60
C THR A 85 -14.71 3.00 6.87
N ARG A 86 -13.86 3.53 7.76
CA ARG A 86 -13.85 4.97 8.09
C ARG A 86 -13.49 5.83 6.88
N THR A 87 -12.50 5.41 6.10
CA THR A 87 -12.08 6.11 4.87
C THR A 87 -13.20 6.10 3.83
N VAL A 88 -13.82 4.95 3.60
CA VAL A 88 -14.92 4.78 2.63
C VAL A 88 -16.15 5.55 3.10
N ASP A 89 -16.47 5.59 4.39
CA ASP A 89 -17.58 6.39 4.93
C ASP A 89 -17.40 7.88 4.67
N ARG A 90 -16.17 8.38 4.88
CA ARG A 90 -15.85 9.77 4.59
C ARG A 90 -15.96 10.06 3.10
N LEU A 91 -15.34 9.25 2.24
CA LEU A 91 -15.43 9.42 0.78
C LEU A 91 -16.87 9.35 0.25
N ALA A 92 -17.72 8.50 0.82
CA ALA A 92 -19.12 8.40 0.44
C ALA A 92 -19.92 9.62 0.91
N ARG A 93 -19.65 10.11 2.13
CA ARG A 93 -20.24 11.35 2.66
C ARG A 93 -19.87 12.56 1.82
N ASP A 94 -18.62 12.61 1.38
CA ASP A 94 -18.08 13.69 0.54
C ASP A 94 -18.52 13.55 -0.94
N GLY A 95 -19.37 12.55 -1.26
CA GLY A 95 -19.93 12.36 -2.59
C GLY A 95 -18.95 11.81 -3.64
N LEU A 96 -17.75 11.41 -3.24
CA LEU A 96 -16.69 10.97 -4.16
C LEU A 96 -16.82 9.49 -4.56
N ILE A 97 -17.50 8.69 -3.74
CA ILE A 97 -17.79 7.28 -4.05
C ILE A 97 -19.24 6.95 -3.76
N ARG A 98 -19.73 5.90 -4.41
CA ARG A 98 -21.06 5.34 -4.14
C ARG A 98 -20.98 3.87 -3.76
N ARG A 99 -21.98 3.43 -2.99
CA ARG A 99 -22.14 2.05 -2.54
C ARG A 99 -23.33 1.42 -3.24
N GLU A 100 -23.09 0.30 -3.90
CA GLU A 100 -24.13 -0.45 -4.61
C GLU A 100 -24.16 -1.87 -4.09
N ARG A 101 -25.35 -2.36 -3.72
CA ARG A 101 -25.54 -3.79 -3.43
C ARG A 101 -25.45 -4.56 -4.73
N ALA A 102 -24.69 -5.66 -4.75
CA ALA A 102 -24.66 -6.53 -5.92
C ALA A 102 -26.06 -7.10 -6.22
N LEU A 103 -26.40 -7.16 -7.50
CA LEU A 103 -27.68 -7.68 -7.96
C LEU A 103 -27.78 -9.20 -7.73
N GLN A 104 -26.67 -9.91 -7.88
CA GLN A 104 -26.58 -11.37 -7.77
C GLN A 104 -26.38 -11.84 -6.32
N ASP A 105 -25.67 -11.07 -5.49
CA ASP A 105 -25.49 -11.34 -4.06
C ASP A 105 -25.69 -10.05 -3.25
N ARG A 106 -26.91 -9.84 -2.74
CA ARG A 106 -27.26 -8.63 -1.98
C ARG A 106 -26.46 -8.47 -0.69
N ARG A 107 -25.70 -9.48 -0.26
CA ARG A 107 -24.81 -9.41 0.90
C ARG A 107 -23.49 -8.71 0.57
N GLN A 108 -23.13 -8.61 -0.72
CA GLN A 108 -21.93 -7.91 -1.18
C GLN A 108 -22.24 -6.46 -1.55
N VAL A 109 -21.43 -5.55 -0.99
CA VAL A 109 -21.44 -4.13 -1.30
C VAL A 109 -20.23 -3.83 -2.16
N HIS A 110 -20.49 -3.25 -3.32
CA HIS A 110 -19.47 -2.71 -4.20
C HIS A 110 -19.37 -1.21 -4.06
N LEU A 111 -18.14 -0.75 -4.22
CA LEU A 111 -17.75 0.64 -4.27
C LEU A 111 -17.41 1.00 -5.72
N SER A 112 -17.77 2.21 -6.12
CA SER A 112 -17.33 2.81 -7.40
C SER A 112 -17.20 4.32 -7.23
N LEU A 113 -16.39 4.94 -8.08
CA LEU A 113 -16.28 6.40 -8.14
C LEU A 113 -17.60 7.01 -8.63
N THR A 114 -17.95 8.18 -8.10
CA THR A 114 -18.94 9.06 -8.70
C THR A 114 -18.30 9.93 -9.79
N ALA A 115 -19.09 10.75 -10.48
CA ALA A 115 -18.56 11.75 -11.40
C ALA A 115 -17.61 12.73 -10.69
N ASP A 116 -18.02 13.23 -9.52
CA ASP A 116 -17.20 14.13 -8.69
C ASP A 116 -15.93 13.44 -8.20
N GLY A 117 -16.04 12.17 -7.78
CA GLY A 117 -14.89 11.34 -7.42
C GLY A 117 -13.90 11.15 -8.57
N CYS A 118 -14.40 10.97 -9.79
CA CYS A 118 -13.56 10.91 -10.98
C CYS A 118 -12.84 12.25 -11.23
N ALA A 119 -13.53 13.38 -11.08
CA ALA A 119 -12.95 14.71 -11.28
C ALA A 119 -11.84 14.99 -10.25
N VAL A 120 -12.11 14.76 -8.96
CA VAL A 120 -11.11 14.91 -7.89
C VAL A 120 -9.92 13.97 -8.10
N PHE A 121 -10.18 12.72 -8.52
CA PHE A 121 -9.11 11.77 -8.83
C PHE A 121 -8.18 12.29 -9.93
N GLN A 122 -8.69 12.89 -11.00
CA GLN A 122 -7.84 13.41 -12.08
C GLN A 122 -6.92 14.54 -11.61
N ILE A 123 -7.42 15.44 -10.77
CA ILE A 123 -6.62 16.52 -10.18
C ILE A 123 -5.52 15.93 -9.29
N ALA A 124 -5.89 15.02 -8.40
CA ALA A 124 -4.93 14.36 -7.50
C ALA A 124 -3.89 13.53 -8.25
N LEU A 125 -4.26 12.88 -9.36
CA LEU A 125 -3.34 12.09 -10.17
C LEU A 125 -2.18 12.92 -10.72
N VAL A 126 -2.44 14.16 -11.14
CA VAL A 126 -1.39 15.07 -11.65
C VAL A 126 -0.37 15.35 -10.56
N GLU A 127 -0.82 15.71 -9.35
CA GLU A 127 0.08 16.02 -8.24
C GLU A 127 0.82 14.78 -7.74
N VAL A 128 0.15 13.62 -7.69
CA VAL A 128 0.78 12.34 -7.33
C VAL A 128 1.86 11.96 -8.36
N ASN A 129 1.61 12.12 -9.66
CA ASN A 129 2.60 11.81 -10.69
C ASN A 129 3.81 12.74 -10.59
N ARG A 130 3.59 14.05 -10.46
CA ARG A 130 4.67 15.03 -10.25
C ARG A 130 5.48 14.72 -8.99
N PHE A 131 4.81 14.35 -7.90
CA PHE A 131 5.47 13.93 -6.67
C PHE A 131 6.30 12.67 -6.89
N ASN A 132 5.73 11.62 -7.49
CA ASN A 132 6.43 10.38 -7.77
C ASN A 132 7.67 10.63 -8.64
N GLU A 133 7.55 11.37 -9.75
CA GLU A 133 8.66 11.74 -10.62
C GLU A 133 9.79 12.46 -9.87
N ARG A 134 9.45 13.41 -9.00
CA ARG A 134 10.43 14.13 -8.18
C ARG A 134 11.17 13.23 -7.20
N VAL A 135 10.47 12.32 -6.52
CA VAL A 135 11.09 11.46 -5.49
C VAL A 135 11.78 10.23 -6.08
N THR A 136 11.42 9.81 -7.29
CA THR A 136 12.08 8.71 -8.02
C THR A 136 13.01 9.19 -9.11
N GLY A 137 13.19 10.50 -9.31
CA GLY A 137 13.96 11.05 -10.44
C GLY A 137 15.45 10.71 -10.43
N ALA A 138 15.97 10.19 -9.32
CA ALA A 138 17.34 9.66 -9.22
C ALA A 138 17.46 8.17 -9.60
N LEU A 139 16.34 7.47 -9.80
CA LEU A 139 16.30 6.06 -10.19
C LEU A 139 16.17 5.97 -11.70
N ASP A 140 17.08 5.23 -12.34
CA ASP A 140 16.90 4.87 -13.73
C ASP A 140 16.00 3.63 -13.88
N VAL A 141 15.63 3.29 -15.12
CA VAL A 141 14.81 2.11 -15.40
C VAL A 141 15.48 0.82 -14.90
N GLY A 142 16.80 0.74 -14.98
CA GLY A 142 17.57 -0.41 -14.51
C GLY A 142 17.55 -0.55 -12.99
N ASP A 143 17.52 0.53 -12.22
CA ASP A 143 17.36 0.51 -10.77
C ASP A 143 16.02 -0.12 -10.38
N VAL A 144 14.94 0.30 -11.04
CA VAL A 144 13.60 -0.23 -10.80
C VAL A 144 13.51 -1.70 -11.19
N GLU A 145 14.06 -2.08 -12.35
CA GLU A 145 14.10 -3.47 -12.82
C GLU A 145 14.90 -4.38 -11.88
N ARG A 146 15.99 -3.88 -11.28
CA ARG A 146 16.76 -4.60 -10.26
C ARG A 146 15.98 -4.76 -8.94
N MET A 147 15.18 -3.76 -8.55
CA MET A 147 14.38 -3.79 -7.32
C MET A 147 13.21 -4.76 -7.38
N GLN A 148 12.52 -4.84 -8.52
CA GLN A 148 11.31 -5.64 -8.70
C GLN A 148 11.46 -7.12 -8.25
N PRO A 149 12.46 -7.90 -8.69
CA PRO A 149 12.60 -9.30 -8.28
C PRO A 149 12.93 -9.46 -6.78
N MET A 150 13.60 -8.48 -6.16
CA MET A 150 13.89 -8.51 -4.72
C MET A 150 12.62 -8.31 -3.90
N ILE A 151 11.81 -7.29 -4.24
CA ILE A 151 10.52 -7.03 -3.59
C ILE A 151 9.59 -8.23 -3.74
N ARG A 152 9.50 -8.78 -4.96
CA ARG A 152 8.71 -9.99 -5.24
C ARG A 152 9.09 -11.15 -4.33
N ARG A 153 10.39 -11.47 -4.23
CA ARG A 153 10.88 -12.56 -3.37
C ARG A 153 10.48 -12.34 -1.92
N ILE A 154 10.63 -11.13 -1.40
CA ILE A 154 10.24 -10.82 -0.02
C ILE A 154 8.73 -11.00 0.17
N LEU A 155 7.90 -10.44 -0.72
CA LEU A 155 6.44 -10.56 -0.63
C LEU A 155 5.96 -12.02 -0.66
N VAL A 156 6.53 -12.86 -1.53
CA VAL A 156 6.17 -14.29 -1.59
C VAL A 156 6.43 -14.99 -0.26
N HIS A 157 7.54 -14.70 0.41
CA HIS A 157 7.85 -15.33 1.70
C HIS A 157 7.05 -14.75 2.86
N VAL A 158 6.64 -13.48 2.79
CA VAL A 158 5.81 -12.84 3.82
C VAL A 158 4.36 -13.29 3.73
N LEU A 159 3.83 -13.48 2.52
CA LEU A 159 2.41 -13.75 2.29
C LEU A 159 2.09 -15.22 2.03
N ASP A 160 3.11 -16.06 1.80
CA ASP A 160 2.99 -17.49 1.48
C ASP A 160 1.97 -17.80 0.37
N ASP A 161 1.84 -16.89 -0.60
CA ASP A 161 0.88 -16.99 -1.70
C ASP A 161 1.46 -16.36 -2.99
N PRO A 162 2.21 -17.14 -3.79
CA PRO A 162 2.85 -16.64 -5.00
C PRO A 162 1.86 -16.08 -6.03
N ASP A 163 0.73 -16.76 -6.23
CA ASP A 163 -0.29 -16.34 -7.22
C ASP A 163 -0.89 -14.99 -6.82
N TRP A 164 -1.16 -14.81 -5.52
CA TRP A 164 -1.66 -13.55 -4.99
C TRP A 164 -0.65 -12.41 -5.16
N VAL A 165 0.64 -12.67 -4.97
CA VAL A 165 1.71 -11.68 -5.19
C VAL A 165 1.79 -11.26 -6.67
N GLU A 166 1.67 -12.21 -7.60
CA GLU A 166 1.64 -11.88 -9.04
C GLU A 166 0.46 -10.98 -9.40
N ASP A 167 -0.73 -11.29 -8.88
CA ASP A 167 -1.91 -10.48 -9.12
C ASP A 167 -1.80 -9.10 -8.46
N LEU A 168 -1.22 -8.99 -7.27
CA LEU A 168 -0.92 -7.70 -6.63
C LEU A 168 0.06 -6.88 -7.49
N MET A 169 1.20 -7.45 -7.89
CA MET A 169 2.24 -6.73 -8.64
C MET A 169 1.76 -6.28 -10.01
N ALA A 170 0.93 -7.09 -10.68
CA ALA A 170 0.33 -6.73 -11.96
C ALA A 170 -0.94 -5.86 -11.82
N PHE A 171 -1.36 -5.56 -10.59
CA PHE A 171 -2.62 -4.89 -10.27
C PHE A 171 -3.81 -5.57 -10.98
N ARG A 172 -3.86 -6.89 -10.97
CA ARG A 172 -4.98 -7.70 -11.47
C ARG A 172 -5.96 -7.95 -10.33
N ARG A 173 -7.25 -8.06 -10.65
CA ARG A 173 -8.28 -8.38 -9.66
C ARG A 173 -7.91 -9.67 -8.92
N LEU A 174 -7.76 -9.57 -7.60
CA LEU A 174 -7.35 -10.68 -6.73
C LEU A 174 -8.46 -11.73 -6.69
N LYS A 175 -8.10 -13.01 -6.89
CA LYS A 175 -9.06 -14.13 -6.79
C LYS A 175 -9.63 -14.28 -5.37
N ASP A 176 -8.79 -14.08 -4.36
CA ASP A 176 -9.17 -13.95 -2.95
C ASP A 176 -8.66 -12.60 -2.42
N PRO A 177 -9.52 -11.76 -1.81
CA PRO A 177 -9.10 -10.52 -1.16
C PRO A 177 -8.22 -10.72 0.08
N ARG A 178 -7.98 -11.96 0.54
CA ARG A 178 -7.00 -12.28 1.56
C ARG A 178 -5.96 -13.29 1.03
N PRO A 179 -4.67 -13.05 1.28
CA PRO A 179 -3.65 -14.06 1.02
C PRO A 179 -3.85 -15.27 1.95
N ARG A 180 -3.22 -16.41 1.62
CA ARG A 180 -3.36 -17.68 2.37
C ARG A 180 -2.74 -17.69 3.77
N ALA A 181 -1.81 -16.78 4.06
CA ALA A 181 -1.10 -16.69 5.35
C ALA A 181 -1.96 -16.18 6.52
#